data_AF-A0A850P2U3-F1
#
_entry.id   AF-A0A850P2U3-F1
#
_cell.length_a   1.000
_cell.length_b   1.000
_cell.length_c   1.000
_cell.angle_alpha   90.00
_cell.angle_beta   90.00
_cell.angle_gamma   90.00
#
_symmetry.space_group_name_H-M   'P 1'
#
loop_
_entity.id
_entity.type
_entity.pdbx_description
1 polymer ?
#
loop_
_entity_poly.entity_id
_entity_poly.type
_entity_poly.pdbx_seq_one_letter_code
_entity_poly.pdbx_strand_id
1 'polypeptide(L)'
;MAHVFHIISERLSRGSCAASALQIDSVATTDVFKMSLEDTWAAPNVYVGSGAKDVSFVGGKSSDAGQDGLVINGTRVSVHGTRFFSNSRDVRGGTTNTSDGVAIGSSATDVLINGVMSGPGNNSQRAGVSIANGATQVLVNGNDLSSNVTAGVLNNASSTASVVIGTNLS
;
A
#
# COMPACT_ATOMS: atom_id res chain seq x y z
N MET A 1 -24.39 -2.03 -2.79
CA MET A 1 -24.44 -0.80 -1.97
C MET A 1 -23.00 -0.35 -1.81
N ALA A 2 -22.63 0.81 -2.37
CA ALA A 2 -21.27 1.33 -2.25
C ALA A 2 -21.11 1.97 -0.87
N HIS A 3 -20.09 1.58 -0.12
CA HIS A 3 -19.73 2.22 1.14
C HIS A 3 -18.64 3.25 0.86
N VAL A 4 -18.93 4.51 1.19
CA VAL A 4 -17.95 5.60 1.15
C VAL A 4 -17.46 5.82 2.57
N PHE A 5 -16.19 5.57 2.82
CA PHE A 5 -15.58 5.84 4.11
C PHE A 5 -14.68 7.08 4.02
N HIS A 6 -14.96 8.07 4.86
CA HIS A 6 -14.00 9.11 5.22
C HIS A 6 -13.32 8.70 6.53
N ILE A 7 -12.15 8.09 6.42
CA ILE A 7 -11.39 7.65 7.60
C ILE A 7 -10.41 8.76 7.97
N ILE A 8 -10.77 9.49 9.03
CA ILE A 8 -9.87 10.40 9.73
C ILE A 8 -9.52 9.70 11.04
N SER A 9 -8.42 8.94 11.04
CA SER A 9 -7.92 8.33 12.27
C SER A 9 -6.78 9.17 12.80
N GLU A 10 -7.04 9.99 13.81
CA GLU A 10 -5.99 10.61 14.60
C GLU A 10 -5.50 9.59 15.64
N ARG A 11 -4.23 9.15 15.52
CA ARG A 11 -3.50 8.33 16.49
C ARG A 11 -4.26 7.11 17.02
N LEU A 12 -4.09 5.95 16.36
CA LEU A 12 -4.38 4.68 17.02
C LEU A 12 -3.44 4.53 18.22
N SER A 13 -4.01 4.21 19.38
CA SER A 13 -3.31 4.23 20.67
C SER A 13 -2.05 3.36 20.66
N ARG A 14 -0.99 3.88 21.28
CA ARG A 14 0.33 3.25 21.44
C ARG A 14 0.24 1.88 22.11
N GLY A 15 0.05 0.81 21.33
CA GLY A 15 0.03 -0.57 21.83
C GLY A 15 0.15 -1.56 20.68
N SER A 16 1.30 -2.27 20.64
CA SER A 16 1.66 -3.40 19.75
C SER A 16 1.19 -3.36 18.29
N CYS A 17 2.13 -3.31 17.33
CA CYS A 17 1.94 -3.45 15.87
C CYS A 17 1.37 -4.85 15.47
N ALA A 18 0.18 -5.24 15.94
CA ALA A 18 -0.40 -6.55 15.64
C ALA A 18 -1.49 -6.49 14.56
N ALA A 19 -2.17 -5.35 14.41
CA ALA A 19 -3.32 -5.21 13.53
C ALA A 19 -3.17 -4.04 12.55
N SER A 20 -4.01 -4.05 11.52
CA SER A 20 -4.07 -2.97 10.52
C SER A 20 -4.89 -1.80 11.03
N ALA A 21 -4.55 -0.56 10.63
CA ALA A 21 -5.36 0.61 10.99
C ALA A 21 -6.71 0.65 10.24
N LEU A 22 -6.70 0.21 8.99
CA LEU A 22 -7.90 -0.10 8.20
C LEU A 22 -7.79 -1.52 7.66
N GLN A 23 -8.82 -2.33 7.91
CA GLN A 23 -8.93 -3.70 7.43
C GLN A 23 -10.20 -3.86 6.59
N ILE A 24 -10.03 -4.34 5.35
CA ILE A 24 -11.10 -4.60 4.39
C ILE A 24 -10.99 -6.07 3.95
N ASP A 25 -11.61 -6.99 4.69
CA ASP A 25 -11.44 -8.44 4.47
C ASP A 25 -12.31 -9.00 3.34
N SER A 26 -13.54 -8.51 3.23
CA SER A 26 -14.59 -9.06 2.36
C SER A 26 -15.64 -7.98 2.06
N VAL A 27 -15.48 -7.31 0.94
CA VAL A 27 -16.45 -6.33 0.40
C VAL A 27 -16.58 -6.51 -1.11
N ALA A 28 -17.78 -6.25 -1.64
CA ALA A 28 -18.01 -6.29 -3.07
C ALA A 28 -17.58 -4.99 -3.78
N THR A 29 -17.70 -3.84 -3.11
CA THR A 29 -17.28 -2.53 -3.64
C THR A 29 -17.08 -1.57 -2.47
N THR A 30 -15.98 -0.80 -2.46
CA THR A 30 -15.72 0.21 -1.43
C THR A 30 -14.81 1.31 -1.97
N ASP A 31 -15.18 2.56 -1.71
CA ASP A 31 -14.33 3.72 -2.04
C ASP A 31 -13.86 4.41 -0.75
N VAL A 32 -12.56 4.65 -0.67
CA VAL A 32 -11.88 5.34 0.44
C VAL A 32 -11.27 6.63 -0.10
N PHE A 33 -11.87 7.76 0.30
CA PHE A 33 -11.42 9.08 -0.15
C PHE A 33 -10.64 9.79 0.95
N LYS A 34 -9.49 10.37 0.56
CA LYS A 34 -8.65 11.23 1.42
C LYS A 34 -8.33 10.60 2.77
N MET A 35 -7.88 9.34 2.73
CA MET A 35 -7.42 8.64 3.93
C MET A 35 -6.31 9.46 4.62
N SER A 36 -6.39 9.62 5.94
CA SER A 36 -5.33 10.24 6.73
C SER A 36 -4.94 9.32 7.87
N LEU A 37 -3.97 8.45 7.59
CA LEU A 37 -3.36 7.53 8.55
C LEU A 37 -1.94 8.01 8.84
N GLU A 38 -1.73 8.69 9.95
CA GLU A 38 -0.41 9.16 10.36
C GLU A 38 -0.10 8.71 11.78
N ASP A 39 1.16 8.39 12.05
CA ASP A 39 1.60 7.94 13.37
C ASP A 39 0.73 6.79 13.94
N THR A 40 0.27 5.90 13.08
CA THR A 40 -0.69 4.83 13.40
C THR A 40 -0.07 3.67 14.18
N TRP A 41 1.18 3.31 13.88
CA TRP A 41 1.89 2.18 14.49
C TRP A 41 1.14 0.86 14.31
N ALA A 42 0.37 0.77 13.23
CA ALA A 42 -0.24 -0.48 12.81
C ALA A 42 0.84 -1.40 12.23
N ALA A 43 0.54 -2.70 12.07
CA ALA A 43 1.39 -3.61 11.30
C ALA A 43 1.47 -3.11 9.85
N PRO A 44 0.52 -3.39 8.94
CA PRO A 44 0.29 -2.51 7.83
C PRO A 44 -0.71 -1.41 8.19
N ASN A 45 -0.61 -0.23 7.59
CA ASN A 45 -1.65 0.79 7.81
C ASN A 45 -2.99 0.38 7.21
N VAL A 46 -2.95 -0.19 6.01
CA VAL A 46 -4.14 -0.65 5.32
C VAL A 46 -3.93 -2.08 4.86
N TYR A 47 -4.94 -2.92 5.08
CA TYR A 47 -4.98 -4.27 4.57
C TYR A 47 -6.27 -4.49 3.76
N VAL A 48 -6.11 -4.86 2.50
CA VAL A 48 -7.19 -5.32 1.63
C VAL A 48 -7.04 -6.83 1.45
N GLY A 49 -7.96 -7.59 2.05
CA GLY A 49 -7.97 -9.04 2.02
C GLY A 49 -8.37 -9.62 0.67
N SER A 50 -8.07 -10.90 0.46
CA SER A 50 -8.35 -11.61 -0.80
C SER A 50 -9.84 -11.80 -1.10
N GLY A 51 -10.71 -11.65 -0.10
CA GLY A 51 -12.16 -11.62 -0.28
C GLY A 51 -12.70 -10.29 -0.81
N ALA A 52 -11.90 -9.21 -0.78
CA ALA A 52 -12.33 -7.89 -1.20
C ALA A 52 -12.22 -7.70 -2.73
N LYS A 53 -13.22 -7.01 -3.29
CA LYS A 53 -13.32 -6.66 -4.71
C LYS A 53 -13.72 -5.20 -4.88
N ASP A 54 -13.31 -4.60 -5.98
CA ASP A 54 -13.68 -3.24 -6.39
C ASP A 54 -13.42 -2.21 -5.29
N VAL A 55 -12.16 -2.15 -4.85
CA VAL A 55 -11.72 -1.22 -3.79
C VAL A 55 -10.95 -0.07 -4.42
N SER A 56 -11.36 1.17 -4.17
CA SER A 56 -10.64 2.35 -4.64
C SER A 56 -10.13 3.21 -3.48
N PHE A 57 -8.87 3.62 -3.57
CA PHE A 57 -8.27 4.63 -2.71
C PHE A 57 -7.96 5.87 -3.54
N VAL A 58 -8.54 7.02 -3.17
CA VAL A 58 -8.36 8.27 -3.92
C VAL A 58 -7.89 9.39 -3.01
N GLY A 59 -6.62 9.76 -3.19
CA GLY A 59 -5.94 10.78 -2.42
C GLY A 59 -5.68 10.39 -0.96
N GLY A 60 -4.99 11.27 -0.24
CA GLY A 60 -4.69 11.10 1.18
C GLY A 60 -3.24 10.72 1.46
N LYS A 61 -3.00 10.29 2.69
CA LYS A 61 -1.68 10.00 3.26
C LYS A 61 -1.74 8.81 4.21
N SER A 62 -0.69 7.99 4.16
CA SER A 62 -0.42 6.85 5.03
C SER A 62 1.04 6.88 5.47
N SER A 63 1.31 6.98 6.77
CA SER A 63 2.66 7.05 7.30
C SER A 63 2.87 6.26 8.57
N ASP A 64 4.15 5.98 8.83
CA ASP A 64 4.65 5.43 10.10
C ASP A 64 4.02 4.09 10.50
N ALA A 65 3.66 3.28 9.50
CA ALA A 65 3.38 1.86 9.72
C ALA A 65 4.63 1.13 10.24
N GLY A 66 4.44 0.15 11.11
CA GLY A 66 5.51 -0.76 11.53
C GLY A 66 6.01 -1.61 10.36
N GLN A 67 5.11 -2.00 9.45
CA GLN A 67 5.37 -2.76 8.22
C GLN A 67 4.99 -1.91 7.00
N ASP A 68 4.11 -2.43 6.13
CA ASP A 68 3.76 -1.82 4.85
C ASP A 68 2.75 -0.67 4.99
N GLY A 69 2.85 0.34 4.12
CA GLY A 69 1.85 1.40 4.09
C GLY A 69 0.46 0.92 3.63
N LEU A 70 0.42 -0.03 2.69
CA LEU A 70 -0.78 -0.67 2.18
C LEU A 70 -0.45 -2.08 1.68
N VAL A 71 -1.23 -3.06 2.09
CA VAL A 71 -1.17 -4.44 1.58
C VAL A 71 -2.43 -4.74 0.76
N ILE A 72 -2.24 -5.23 -0.47
CA ILE A 72 -3.32 -5.56 -1.40
C ILE A 72 -3.27 -7.04 -1.73
N ASN A 73 -4.28 -7.80 -1.30
CA ASN A 73 -4.52 -9.19 -1.71
C ASN A 73 -5.84 -9.35 -2.49
N GLY A 74 -6.66 -8.30 -2.57
CA GLY A 74 -7.96 -8.32 -3.25
C GLY A 74 -7.88 -8.24 -4.77
N THR A 75 -9.04 -8.21 -5.41
CA THR A 75 -9.19 -8.10 -6.88
C THR A 75 -9.77 -6.74 -7.27
N ARG A 76 -9.36 -6.16 -8.40
CA ARG A 76 -9.86 -4.85 -8.88
C ARG A 76 -9.65 -3.76 -7.83
N VAL A 77 -8.40 -3.59 -7.42
CA VAL A 77 -8.00 -2.59 -6.42
C VAL A 77 -7.27 -1.45 -7.11
N SER A 78 -7.71 -0.23 -6.89
CA SER A 78 -7.11 0.97 -7.48
C SER A 78 -6.62 1.92 -6.39
N VAL A 79 -5.45 2.50 -6.59
CA VAL A 79 -4.83 3.48 -5.69
C VAL A 79 -4.40 4.67 -6.52
N HIS A 80 -5.00 5.82 -6.25
CA HIS A 80 -4.80 7.06 -6.98
C HIS A 80 -4.37 8.20 -6.07
N GLY A 81 -3.32 8.92 -6.42
CA GLY A 81 -2.98 10.21 -5.77
C GLY A 81 -2.64 10.12 -4.28
N THR A 82 -2.39 8.92 -3.74
CA THR A 82 -2.16 8.68 -2.31
C THR A 82 -0.67 8.77 -2.00
N ARG A 83 -0.32 9.28 -0.82
CA ARG A 83 1.07 9.39 -0.36
C ARG A 83 1.38 8.34 0.71
N PHE A 84 2.43 7.56 0.51
CA PHE A 84 2.98 6.60 1.48
C PHE A 84 4.38 7.06 1.89
N PHE A 85 4.65 7.28 3.16
CA PHE A 85 5.98 7.71 3.58
C PHE A 85 6.33 7.21 4.97
N SER A 86 7.62 7.05 5.24
CA SER A 86 8.12 6.67 6.57
C SER A 86 7.55 5.34 7.12
N ASN A 87 7.13 4.42 6.27
CA ASN A 87 6.73 3.06 6.70
C ASN A 87 7.97 2.19 6.98
N SER A 88 7.78 0.96 7.46
CA SER A 88 8.86 0.05 7.87
C SER A 88 9.70 0.59 9.05
N ARG A 89 9.08 1.07 10.13
CA ARG A 89 9.80 1.66 11.28
C ARG A 89 10.18 0.61 12.34
N ASP A 90 11.48 0.42 12.58
CA ASP A 90 12.04 -0.46 13.65
C ASP A 90 11.63 -0.08 15.07
N VAL A 91 11.67 1.22 15.41
CA VAL A 91 11.43 1.79 16.74
C VAL A 91 10.03 1.50 17.30
N ARG A 92 9.18 0.81 16.52
CA ARG A 92 7.78 0.55 16.83
C ARG A 92 7.37 -0.93 16.66
N GLY A 93 8.34 -1.85 16.49
CA GLY A 93 8.10 -3.30 16.42
C GLY A 93 8.14 -3.90 15.01
N GLY A 94 8.48 -3.10 14.00
CA GLY A 94 8.80 -3.56 12.65
C GLY A 94 10.30 -3.86 12.47
N THR A 95 10.73 -4.09 11.23
CA THR A 95 12.14 -4.16 10.87
C THR A 95 12.42 -3.11 9.80
N THR A 96 13.35 -2.19 10.06
CA THR A 96 13.74 -1.16 9.10
C THR A 96 14.21 -1.78 7.78
N ASN A 97 13.81 -1.18 6.66
CA ASN A 97 14.19 -1.59 5.31
C ASN A 97 13.67 -2.97 4.87
N THR A 98 12.58 -3.46 5.48
CA THR A 98 12.01 -4.77 5.11
C THR A 98 10.62 -4.69 4.49
N SER A 99 9.87 -3.63 4.78
CA SER A 99 8.51 -3.42 4.28
C SER A 99 8.45 -2.27 3.28
N ASP A 100 7.39 -2.27 2.48
CA ASP A 100 7.22 -1.44 1.31
C ASP A 100 6.20 -0.32 1.56
N GLY A 101 6.10 0.66 0.65
CA GLY A 101 4.97 1.59 0.68
C GLY A 101 3.66 0.91 0.31
N VAL A 102 3.67 0.21 -0.82
CA VAL A 102 2.55 -0.60 -1.28
C VAL A 102 3.04 -2.00 -1.60
N ALA A 103 2.50 -3.00 -0.90
CA ALA A 103 2.79 -4.41 -1.15
C ALA A 103 1.58 -5.06 -1.86
N ILE A 104 1.79 -5.50 -3.10
CA ILE A 104 0.80 -6.24 -3.88
C ILE A 104 1.09 -7.73 -3.70
N GLY A 105 0.21 -8.42 -2.97
CA GLY A 105 0.37 -9.81 -2.59
C GLY A 105 0.07 -10.80 -3.71
N SER A 106 0.45 -12.06 -3.50
CA SER A 106 0.44 -13.13 -4.49
C SER A 106 -0.95 -13.53 -5.01
N SER A 107 -2.01 -13.14 -4.30
CA SER A 107 -3.40 -13.41 -4.69
C SER A 107 -4.07 -12.24 -5.41
N ALA A 108 -3.40 -11.07 -5.45
CA ALA A 108 -3.98 -9.88 -6.03
C ALA A 108 -4.10 -9.99 -7.55
N THR A 109 -5.21 -9.49 -8.09
CA THR A 109 -5.47 -9.49 -9.55
C THR A 109 -6.15 -8.19 -9.95
N ASP A 110 -5.78 -7.62 -11.10
CA ASP A 110 -6.34 -6.38 -11.62
C ASP A 110 -6.10 -5.22 -10.63
N VAL A 111 -4.83 -4.84 -10.46
CA VAL A 111 -4.42 -3.79 -9.52
C VAL A 111 -3.83 -2.61 -10.27
N LEU A 112 -4.32 -1.42 -9.93
CA LEU A 112 -3.85 -0.16 -10.51
C LEU A 112 -3.23 0.73 -9.44
N ILE A 113 -1.95 1.08 -9.61
CA ILE A 113 -1.23 2.06 -8.79
C ILE A 113 -0.84 3.24 -9.66
N ASN A 114 -1.46 4.41 -9.42
CA ASN A 114 -1.28 5.57 -10.28
C ASN A 114 -1.25 6.92 -9.54
N GLY A 115 -0.32 7.81 -9.92
CA GLY A 115 -0.19 9.11 -9.26
C GLY A 115 0.18 9.03 -7.79
N VAL A 116 0.69 7.88 -7.33
CA VAL A 116 1.11 7.63 -5.96
C VAL A 116 2.50 8.19 -5.71
N MET A 117 2.73 8.68 -4.51
CA MET A 117 4.06 9.04 -4.01
C MET A 117 4.44 8.07 -2.91
N SER A 118 5.59 7.42 -3.00
CA SER A 118 6.07 6.45 -2.00
C SER A 118 7.58 6.55 -1.81
N GLY A 119 8.04 6.90 -0.61
CA GLY A 119 9.47 7.01 -0.27
C GLY A 119 9.99 8.43 0.07
N PRO A 120 9.56 9.52 -0.58
CA PRO A 120 10.08 10.86 -0.28
C PRO A 120 9.95 11.24 1.20
N GLY A 121 11.06 11.65 1.82
CA GLY A 121 11.12 12.14 3.19
C GLY A 121 11.64 11.15 4.25
N ASN A 122 11.85 9.86 3.92
CA ASN A 122 12.61 8.94 4.77
C ASN A 122 12.95 7.61 4.05
N ASN A 123 14.21 7.20 4.10
CA ASN A 123 14.75 6.02 3.44
C ASN A 123 14.54 4.73 4.25
N SER A 124 13.39 4.54 4.91
CA SER A 124 13.14 3.34 5.72
C SER A 124 12.41 2.24 4.97
N GLN A 125 11.72 2.58 3.88
CA GLN A 125 10.93 1.65 3.09
C GLN A 125 11.83 0.90 2.10
N ARG A 126 11.64 -0.41 1.99
CA ARG A 126 12.38 -1.27 1.06
C ARG A 126 12.08 -0.90 -0.38
N ALA A 127 10.81 -0.93 -0.78
CA ALA A 127 10.38 -0.48 -2.10
C ALA A 127 9.19 0.49 -2.03
N GLY A 128 9.06 1.32 -3.06
CA GLY A 128 7.90 2.19 -3.21
C GLY A 128 6.63 1.38 -3.45
N VAL A 129 6.72 0.45 -4.41
CA VAL A 129 5.74 -0.60 -4.70
C VAL A 129 6.47 -1.93 -4.84
N SER A 130 5.99 -2.99 -4.18
CA SER A 130 6.43 -4.36 -4.45
C SER A 130 5.29 -5.20 -5.02
N ILE A 131 5.65 -6.12 -5.92
CA ILE A 131 4.70 -7.03 -6.56
C ILE A 131 5.18 -8.45 -6.30
N ALA A 132 4.38 -9.21 -5.55
CA ALA A 132 4.71 -10.59 -5.19
C ALA A 132 4.49 -11.56 -6.36
N ASN A 133 5.21 -12.68 -6.32
CA ASN A 133 4.99 -13.78 -7.25
C ASN A 133 3.55 -14.32 -7.11
N GLY A 134 2.83 -14.42 -8.23
CA GLY A 134 1.42 -14.82 -8.30
C GLY A 134 0.44 -13.68 -8.56
N ALA A 135 0.83 -12.42 -8.30
CA ALA A 135 0.01 -11.28 -8.66
C ALA A 135 -0.12 -11.17 -10.19
N THR A 136 -1.32 -10.86 -10.71
CA THR A 136 -1.56 -10.75 -12.15
C THR A 136 -2.34 -9.50 -12.53
N GLN A 137 -2.21 -9.03 -13.77
CA GLN A 137 -2.91 -7.84 -14.28
C GLN A 137 -2.63 -6.61 -13.41
N VAL A 138 -1.34 -6.29 -13.23
CA VAL A 138 -0.91 -5.15 -12.40
C VAL A 138 -0.41 -4.03 -13.29
N LEU A 139 -0.91 -2.81 -13.06
CA LEU A 139 -0.42 -1.60 -13.71
C LEU A 139 0.14 -0.63 -12.65
N VAL A 140 1.43 -0.30 -12.77
CA VAL A 140 2.10 0.71 -11.94
C VAL A 140 2.61 1.83 -12.83
N ASN A 141 1.92 2.99 -12.83
CA ASN A 141 2.21 4.06 -13.78
C ASN A 141 2.03 5.46 -13.20
N GLY A 142 2.89 6.41 -13.58
CA GLY A 142 2.76 7.82 -13.22
C GLY A 142 3.02 8.11 -11.74
N ASN A 143 3.92 7.36 -11.10
CA ASN A 143 4.19 7.48 -9.66
C ASN A 143 5.55 8.14 -9.38
N ASP A 144 5.68 8.75 -8.21
CA ASP A 144 6.97 9.12 -7.61
C ASP A 144 7.34 8.09 -6.54
N LEU A 145 8.21 7.16 -6.91
CA LEU A 145 8.66 6.06 -6.08
C LEU A 145 10.15 6.22 -5.72
N SER A 146 10.64 7.46 -5.75
CA SER A 146 12.02 7.77 -5.42
C SER A 146 12.32 7.60 -3.92
N SER A 147 13.60 7.53 -3.59
CA SER A 147 14.09 7.54 -2.20
C SER A 147 13.71 6.30 -1.36
N ASN A 148 13.38 5.18 -2.01
CA ASN A 148 13.28 3.88 -1.37
C ASN A 148 14.64 3.16 -1.33
N VAL A 149 14.83 2.24 -0.40
CA VAL A 149 16.14 1.63 -0.13
C VAL A 149 16.59 0.69 -1.24
N THR A 150 15.69 -0.15 -1.75
CA THR A 150 15.99 -1.18 -2.73
C THR A 150 15.59 -0.75 -4.13
N ALA A 151 14.34 -0.29 -4.31
CA ALA A 151 13.83 0.10 -5.63
C ALA A 151 12.57 0.96 -5.52
N GLY A 152 12.29 1.78 -6.53
CA GLY A 152 10.96 2.37 -6.67
C GLY A 152 9.87 1.32 -6.90
N VAL A 153 10.10 0.40 -7.84
CA VAL A 153 9.25 -0.77 -8.07
C VAL A 153 10.09 -2.05 -7.95
N LEU A 154 9.69 -2.96 -7.05
CA LEU A 154 10.28 -4.29 -6.92
C LEU A 154 9.31 -5.33 -7.50
N ASN A 155 9.54 -5.73 -8.76
CA ASN A 155 8.69 -6.68 -9.46
C ASN A 155 9.19 -8.12 -9.32
N ASN A 156 8.53 -8.90 -8.47
CA ASN A 156 8.78 -10.34 -8.31
C ASN A 156 7.66 -11.20 -8.94
N ALA A 157 6.79 -10.61 -9.77
CA ALA A 157 5.76 -11.36 -10.47
C ALA A 157 6.38 -12.37 -11.46
N SER A 158 5.69 -13.47 -11.73
CA SER A 158 6.15 -14.44 -12.73
C SER A 158 6.17 -13.82 -14.14
N SER A 159 6.99 -14.38 -15.03
CA SER A 159 7.07 -13.92 -16.43
C SER A 159 5.76 -14.08 -17.22
N THR A 160 4.82 -14.88 -16.71
CA THR A 160 3.48 -15.07 -17.27
C THR A 160 2.45 -14.05 -16.78
N ALA A 161 2.78 -13.26 -15.76
CA ALA A 161 1.89 -12.23 -15.24
C ALA A 161 1.85 -11.02 -16.19
N SER A 162 0.65 -10.52 -16.50
CA SER A 162 0.49 -9.24 -17.18
C SER A 162 0.80 -8.10 -16.21
N VAL A 163 2.08 -7.75 -16.05
CA VAL A 163 2.53 -6.61 -15.26
C VAL A 163 3.06 -5.53 -16.21
N VAL A 164 2.46 -4.34 -16.15
CA VAL A 164 2.88 -3.18 -16.92
C VAL A 164 3.40 -2.13 -15.94
N ILE A 165 4.68 -1.80 -16.08
CA ILE A 165 5.33 -0.73 -15.31
C ILE A 165 5.60 0.41 -16.30
N GLY A 166 4.86 1.50 -16.12
CA GLY A 166 4.95 2.69 -16.96
C GLY A 166 5.98 3.69 -16.44
N THR A 167 5.74 4.97 -16.67
CA THR A 167 6.62 6.06 -16.24
C THR A 167 6.56 6.22 -14.73
N ASN A 168 7.64 5.91 -14.02
CA ASN A 168 7.75 6.14 -12.58
C ASN A 168 9.08 6.84 -12.31
N LEU A 169 9.07 7.85 -11.42
CA LEU A 169 10.32 8.36 -10.86
C LEU A 169 10.81 7.32 -9.85
N SER A 170 12.07 6.90 -9.98
CA SER A 170 12.68 5.85 -9.17
C SER A 170 13.99 6.32 -8.56
#